data_AF-A0A538M3A5-F1
#
_entry.id   AF-A0A538M3A5-F1
#
_cell.length_a   1.000
_cell.length_b   1.000
_cell.length_c   1.000
_cell.angle_alpha   90.00
_cell.angle_beta   90.00
_cell.angle_gamma   90.00
#
_symmetry.space_group_name_H-M   'P 1'
#
loop_
_entity.id
_entity.type
_entity.pdbx_description
1 polymer ?
#
loop_
_entity_poly.entity_id
_entity_poly.type
_entity_poly.pdbx_seq_one_letter_code
_entity_poly.pdbx_strand_id
1 'polypeptide(L)'
;MSTSTALIVAGAFLASAVEMVEAVTIVIGVGVVRGWRSPLIGAGAATLALAVLVAALGPALTVIPIHVLRLVVGALLLAFGLQWLRKAVLRAGGWMAQRDEGVAFLREQEQAAAAGTEERAGLDWYAFTVAFKGVLLEGL
;
A
#
# COMPACT_ATOMS: atom_id res chain seq x y z
N MET A 1 23.26 15.66 13.38
CA MET A 1 21.86 15.18 13.32
C MET A 1 21.48 14.70 14.71
N SER A 2 20.36 15.14 15.28
CA SER A 2 19.92 14.63 16.60
C SER A 2 19.44 13.18 16.46
N THR A 3 19.64 12.36 17.49
CA THR A 3 19.17 10.95 17.52
C THR A 3 17.68 10.84 17.18
N SER A 4 16.87 11.80 17.65
CA SER A 4 15.43 11.85 17.34
C SER A 4 15.16 12.00 15.84
N THR A 5 15.90 12.89 15.16
CA THR A 5 15.76 13.08 13.71
C THR A 5 16.15 11.83 12.94
N ALA A 6 17.21 11.13 13.39
CA ALA A 6 17.62 9.86 12.77
C ALA A 6 16.55 8.78 12.87
N LEU A 7 15.93 8.63 14.06
CA LEU A 7 14.88 7.66 14.27
C LEU A 7 13.62 7.97 13.46
N ILE A 8 13.23 9.24 13.36
CA ILE A 8 12.07 9.65 12.56
C ILE A 8 12.31 9.38 11.07
N VAL A 9 13.49 9.74 10.56
CA VAL A 9 13.83 9.50 9.14
C VAL A 9 13.89 8.00 8.84
N ALA A 10 14.55 7.22 9.70
CA ALA A 10 14.64 5.78 9.53
C ALA A 10 13.27 5.10 9.60
N GLY A 11 12.43 5.49 10.57
CA GLY A 11 11.07 4.96 10.71
C GLY A 11 10.19 5.27 9.52
N ALA A 12 10.19 6.53 9.06
CA ALA A 12 9.44 6.94 7.87
C ALA A 12 9.95 6.24 6.61
N PHE A 13 11.26 6.11 6.43
CA PHE A 13 11.86 5.41 5.31
C PHE A 13 11.46 3.93 5.27
N LEU A 14 11.62 3.21 6.39
CA LEU A 14 11.27 1.80 6.48
C LEU A 14 9.78 1.56 6.26
N ALA A 15 8.92 2.40 6.83
CA ALA A 15 7.48 2.35 6.58
C ALA A 15 7.18 2.53 5.09
N SER A 16 7.66 3.62 4.46
CA SER A 16 7.44 3.88 3.04
C SER A 16 8.02 2.80 2.11
N ALA A 17 9.10 2.14 2.52
CA ALA A 17 9.69 1.05 1.76
C ALA A 17 8.79 -0.19 1.74
N VAL A 18 8.11 -0.50 2.85
CA VAL A 18 7.11 -1.58 2.90
C VAL A 18 5.95 -1.26 1.97
N GLU A 19 5.38 -0.05 2.08
CA GLU A 19 4.25 0.37 1.24
C GLU A 19 4.61 0.34 -0.26
N MET A 20 5.83 0.75 -0.61
CA MET A 20 6.32 0.67 -1.99
C MET A 20 6.35 -0.79 -2.48
N VAL A 21 6.81 -1.73 -1.65
CA VAL A 21 6.84 -3.15 -2.02
C VAL A 21 5.42 -3.69 -2.19
N GLU A 22 4.47 -3.29 -1.35
CA GLU A 22 3.06 -3.67 -1.48
C GLU A 22 2.44 -3.12 -2.77
N ALA A 23 2.62 -1.83 -3.05
CA ALA A 23 2.18 -1.19 -4.29
C ALA A 23 2.71 -1.90 -5.54
N VAL A 24 4.02 -2.19 -5.57
CA VAL A 24 4.67 -2.90 -6.68
C VAL A 24 4.12 -4.32 -6.81
N THR A 25 3.91 -5.02 -5.71
CA THR A 25 3.38 -6.39 -5.70
C THR A 25 1.95 -6.44 -6.24
N ILE A 26 1.11 -5.45 -5.93
CA ILE A 26 -0.23 -5.33 -6.50
C ILE A 26 -0.15 -5.16 -8.03
N VAL A 27 0.69 -4.25 -8.52
CA VAL A 27 0.84 -3.99 -9.96
C VAL A 27 1.35 -5.23 -10.69
N ILE A 28 2.30 -5.97 -10.11
CA ILE A 28 2.81 -7.23 -10.66
C ILE A 28 1.71 -8.29 -10.66
N GLY A 29 1.00 -8.47 -9.55
CA GLY A 29 -0.06 -9.46 -9.42
C GLY A 29 -1.15 -9.26 -10.48
N VAL A 30 -1.62 -8.03 -10.64
CA VAL A 30 -2.61 -7.69 -11.68
C VAL A 30 -2.00 -7.83 -13.09
N GLY A 31 -0.76 -7.39 -13.28
CA GLY A 31 -0.05 -7.46 -14.56
C GLY A 31 0.14 -8.88 -15.09
N VAL A 32 0.44 -9.82 -14.20
CA VAL A 32 0.60 -11.26 -14.55
C VAL A 32 -0.74 -11.90 -14.89
N VAL A 33 -1.82 -11.54 -14.19
CA VAL A 33 -3.15 -12.17 -14.38
C VAL A 33 -3.92 -11.57 -15.56
N ARG A 34 -3.84 -10.24 -15.74
CA ARG A 34 -4.70 -9.48 -16.66
C ARG A 34 -3.94 -8.70 -17.75
N GLY A 35 -2.62 -8.85 -17.79
CA GLY A 35 -1.75 -8.15 -18.74
C GLY A 35 -1.24 -6.80 -18.22
N TRP A 36 -0.10 -6.36 -18.76
CA TRP A 36 0.70 -5.28 -18.18
C TRP A 36 0.23 -3.87 -18.52
N ARG A 37 -0.50 -3.69 -19.63
CA ARG A 37 -0.78 -2.35 -20.18
C ARG A 37 -1.68 -1.52 -19.27
N SER A 38 -2.85 -2.03 -18.90
CA SER A 38 -3.80 -1.36 -18.02
C SER A 38 -3.27 -1.07 -16.60
N PRO A 39 -2.66 -2.03 -15.88
CA PRO A 39 -2.19 -1.79 -14.52
C PRO A 39 -1.00 -0.82 -14.47
N LEU A 40 -0.11 -0.80 -15.48
CA LEU A 40 0.97 0.20 -15.56
C LEU A 40 0.42 1.62 -15.78
N ILE A 41 -0.61 1.76 -16.62
CA ILE A 41 -1.30 3.05 -16.82
C ILE A 41 -2.01 3.47 -15.52
N GLY A 42 -2.66 2.53 -14.82
CA GLY A 42 -3.27 2.76 -13.51
C GLY A 42 -2.27 3.25 -12.47
N ALA A 43 -1.13 2.56 -12.35
CA ALA A 43 -0.04 2.94 -11.46
C ALA A 43 0.51 4.34 -11.79
N GLY A 44 0.77 4.63 -13.08
CA GLY A 44 1.23 5.95 -13.51
C GLY A 44 0.23 7.06 -13.19
N ALA A 45 -1.06 6.82 -13.42
CA ALA A 45 -2.12 7.76 -13.08
C ALA A 45 -2.23 8.00 -11.56
N ALA A 46 -2.06 6.96 -10.74
CA ALA A 46 -2.04 7.08 -9.29
C ALA A 46 -0.85 7.89 -8.79
N THR A 47 0.35 7.65 -9.33
CA THR A 47 1.56 8.44 -9.00
C THR A 47 1.38 9.91 -9.34
N LEU A 48 0.77 10.23 -10.49
CA LEU A 48 0.45 11.61 -10.85
C LEU A 48 -0.58 12.23 -9.88
N ALA A 49 -1.61 11.48 -9.51
CA ALA A 49 -2.60 11.93 -8.53
C ALA A 49 -1.98 12.19 -7.16
N LEU A 50 -1.09 11.32 -6.69
CA LEU A 50 -0.31 11.51 -5.45
C LEU A 50 0.56 12.76 -5.53
N ALA A 51 1.27 12.98 -6.63
CA ALA A 51 2.08 14.19 -6.82
C ALA A 51 1.22 15.46 -6.73
N VAL A 52 0.03 15.46 -7.33
CA VAL A 52 -0.92 16.59 -7.24
C VAL A 52 -1.43 16.76 -5.80
N LEU A 53 -1.79 15.68 -5.11
CA LEU A 53 -2.25 15.72 -3.71
C LEU A 53 -1.16 16.27 -2.79
N VAL A 54 0.07 15.79 -2.92
CA VAL A 54 1.22 16.28 -2.13
C VAL A 54 1.49 17.75 -2.42
N ALA A 55 1.45 18.17 -3.69
CA ALA A 55 1.65 19.57 -4.06
C ALA A 55 0.56 20.49 -3.50
N ALA A 56 -0.71 20.04 -3.50
CA ALA A 56 -1.85 20.82 -3.04
C ALA A 56 -2.00 20.84 -1.51
N LEU A 57 -1.87 19.68 -0.85
CA LEU A 57 -2.09 19.53 0.59
C LEU A 57 -0.81 19.59 1.44
N GLY A 58 0.36 19.33 0.86
CA GLY A 58 1.64 19.40 1.57
C GLY A 58 1.87 20.73 2.30
N PRO A 59 1.59 21.90 1.68
CA PRO A 59 1.70 23.19 2.36
C PRO A 59 0.79 23.30 3.59
N ALA A 60 -0.37 22.64 3.62
CA ALA A 60 -1.28 22.69 4.78
C ALA A 60 -0.65 22.10 6.04
N LEU A 61 0.31 21.17 5.91
CA LEU A 61 1.06 20.61 7.04
C LEU A 61 1.95 21.63 7.76
N THR A 62 2.25 22.78 7.13
CA THR A 62 3.00 23.88 7.76
C THR A 62 2.16 24.67 8.76
N VAL A 63 0.84 24.61 8.65
CA VAL A 63 -0.11 25.32 9.51
C VAL A 63 -0.55 24.47 10.70
N ILE A 64 -0.41 23.15 10.60
CA ILE A 64 -0.84 22.19 11.63
C ILE A 64 0.26 21.98 12.67
N PRO A 65 -0.06 21.94 13.98
CA PRO A 65 0.90 21.59 15.03
C PRO A 65 1.45 20.17 14.86
N ILE A 66 2.58 20.03 14.15
CA ILE A 66 3.18 18.74 13.77
C ILE A 66 3.48 17.83 14.97
N HIS A 67 3.73 18.40 16.15
CA HIS A 67 4.01 17.63 17.37
C HIS A 67 2.80 16.85 17.87
N VAL A 68 1.61 17.46 17.83
CA VAL A 68 0.35 16.80 18.23
C VAL A 68 0.01 15.71 17.22
N LEU A 69 0.15 16.02 15.92
CA LEU A 69 -0.09 15.05 14.85
C LEU A 69 0.83 13.84 15.00
N ARG A 70 2.13 14.05 15.23
CA ARG A 70 3.11 12.96 15.45
C ARG A 70 2.76 12.11 16.67
N LEU A 71 2.29 12.72 17.76
CA LEU A 71 1.92 11.98 18.95
C LEU A 71 0.70 11.10 18.69
N VAL A 72 -0.36 11.65 18.08
CA VAL A 72 -1.60 10.93 17.79
C VAL A 72 -1.34 9.82 16.77
N VAL A 73 -0.72 10.14 15.63
CA VAL A 73 -0.40 9.16 14.57
C VAL A 73 0.57 8.11 15.09
N GLY A 74 1.61 8.50 15.83
CA GLY A 74 2.57 7.57 16.42
C GLY A 74 1.90 6.61 17.42
N ALA A 75 0.98 7.09 18.26
CA ALA A 75 0.23 6.24 19.17
C ALA A 75 -0.68 5.24 18.43
N LEU A 76 -1.36 5.68 17.36
CA LEU A 76 -2.17 4.81 16.51
C LEU A 76 -1.32 3.73 15.83
N LEU A 77 -0.21 4.12 15.20
CA LEU A 77 0.72 3.20 14.55
C LEU A 77 1.30 2.19 15.54
N LEU A 78 1.64 2.61 16.76
CA LEU A 78 2.08 1.70 17.82
C LEU A 78 0.98 0.72 18.21
N ALA A 79 -0.27 1.18 18.38
CA ALA A 79 -1.38 0.31 18.74
C ALA A 79 -1.65 -0.76 17.66
N PHE A 80 -1.70 -0.37 16.39
CA PHE A 80 -1.88 -1.31 15.28
C PHE A 80 -0.67 -2.25 15.11
N GLY A 81 0.53 -1.70 15.14
CA GLY A 81 1.78 -2.47 15.03
C GLY A 81 1.92 -3.50 16.14
N LEU A 82 1.49 -3.19 17.37
CA LEU A 82 1.52 -4.15 18.47
C LEU A 82 0.54 -5.31 18.26
N GLN A 83 -0.64 -5.05 17.68
CA GLN A 83 -1.57 -6.13 17.32
C GLN A 83 -1.00 -7.05 16.25
N TRP A 84 -0.26 -6.48 15.29
CA TRP A 84 0.41 -7.26 14.24
C TRP A 84 1.57 -8.08 14.82
N LEU A 85 2.41 -7.47 15.65
CA LEU A 85 3.50 -8.14 16.34
C LEU A 85 2.99 -9.30 17.18
N ARG A 86 1.90 -9.08 17.94
CA ARG A 86 1.24 -10.13 18.71
C ARG A 86 0.82 -11.30 17.81
N LYS A 87 0.16 -11.04 16.68
CA LYS A 87 -0.24 -12.09 15.74
C LYS A 87 0.98 -12.81 15.14
N ALA A 88 2.04 -12.08 14.81
CA ALA A 88 3.28 -12.66 14.27
C ALA A 88 3.95 -13.60 15.28
N VAL A 89 4.07 -13.19 16.55
CA VAL A 89 4.61 -14.03 17.63
C VAL A 89 3.76 -15.27 17.85
N LEU A 90 2.43 -15.14 17.86
CA LEU A 90 1.52 -16.28 18.03
C LEU A 90 1.63 -17.29 16.87
N ARG A 91 1.77 -16.82 15.62
CA ARG A 91 1.99 -17.70 14.46
C ARG A 91 3.36 -18.37 14.51
N ALA A 92 4.41 -17.62 14.81
CA ALA A 92 5.77 -18.17 14.93
C ALA A 92 5.87 -19.21 16.05
N GLY A 93 5.13 -19.03 17.14
CA GLY A 93 5.05 -20.00 18.24
C GLY A 93 4.10 -21.17 18.02
N GLY A 94 3.42 -21.27 16.88
CA GLY A 94 2.46 -22.34 16.58
C GLY A 94 1.11 -22.24 17.29
N TRP A 95 0.87 -21.16 18.04
CA TRP A 95 -0.39 -20.89 18.76
C TRP A 95 -1.49 -20.29 17.86
N MET A 96 -1.13 -19.91 16.64
CA MET A 96 -2.04 -19.43 15.61
C MET A 96 -1.67 -20.08 14.28
N ALA A 97 -2.67 -20.55 13.54
CA ALA A 97 -2.44 -21.19 12.24
C ALA A 97 -1.67 -20.25 11.30
N GLN A 98 -0.70 -20.84 10.60
CA GLN A 98 0.08 -20.14 9.59
C GLN A 98 -0.83 -19.85 8.38
N ARG A 99 -0.74 -18.64 7.84
CA ARG A 99 -1.51 -18.26 6.66
C ARG A 99 -0.76 -18.76 5.43
N ASP A 100 -1.44 -19.59 4.65
CA ASP A 100 -0.92 -20.02 3.36
C ASP A 100 -1.22 -18.93 2.32
N GLU A 101 -0.20 -18.12 2.02
CA GLU A 101 -0.34 -17.05 1.03
C GLU A 101 -0.45 -17.59 -0.41
N GLY A 102 0.00 -18.82 -0.68
CA GLY A 102 -0.15 -19.45 -1.98
C GLY A 102 -1.61 -19.77 -2.30
N VAL A 103 -2.32 -20.36 -1.33
CA VAL A 103 -3.77 -20.62 -1.45
C VAL A 103 -4.56 -19.32 -1.54
N ALA A 104 -4.18 -18.31 -0.74
CA ALA A 104 -4.80 -16.99 -0.81
C ALA A 104 -4.61 -16.35 -2.19
N PHE A 105 -3.39 -16.37 -2.72
CA PHE A 105 -3.07 -15.83 -4.03
C PHE A 105 -3.80 -16.56 -5.16
N LEU A 106 -3.88 -17.88 -5.15
CA LEU A 106 -4.64 -18.65 -6.14
C LEU A 106 -6.12 -18.26 -6.15
N ARG A 107 -6.75 -18.13 -4.97
CA ARG A 107 -8.14 -17.69 -4.86
C ARG A 107 -8.35 -16.29 -5.45
N GLU A 108 -7.47 -15.34 -5.12
CA GLU A 108 -7.55 -13.97 -5.65
C GLU A 108 -7.32 -13.93 -7.16
N GLN A 109 -6.39 -14.74 -7.68
CA GLN A 109 -6.17 -14.87 -9.12
C GLN A 109 -7.39 -15.42 -9.84
N GLU A 110 -8.05 -16.46 -9.30
CA GLU A 110 -9.26 -17.03 -9.90
C GLU A 110 -10.40 -16.00 -9.94
N GLN A 111 -10.59 -15.25 -8.86
CA GLN A 111 -11.58 -14.16 -8.80
C GLN A 111 -11.24 -13.06 -9.81
N ALA A 112 -9.97 -12.67 -9.87
CA ALA A 112 -9.48 -11.73 -10.85
C ALA A 112 -9.59 -12.28 -12.27
N ALA A 113 -9.46 -13.56 -12.54
CA ALA A 113 -9.66 -14.11 -13.89
C ALA A 113 -11.15 -14.20 -14.26
N ALA A 114 -12.01 -14.50 -13.28
CA ALA A 114 -13.45 -14.66 -13.48
C ALA A 114 -14.23 -13.35 -13.57
N ALA A 115 -13.69 -12.25 -13.04
CA ALA A 115 -14.34 -10.94 -13.14
C ALA A 115 -14.47 -10.50 -14.61
N GLY A 116 -15.57 -9.84 -14.97
CA GLY A 116 -15.82 -9.43 -16.35
C GLY A 116 -14.73 -8.54 -16.94
N THR A 117 -14.49 -8.69 -18.24
CA THR A 117 -13.60 -7.83 -19.02
C THR A 117 -14.41 -6.63 -19.52
N GLU A 118 -14.38 -5.52 -18.80
CA GLU A 118 -14.83 -4.23 -19.33
C GLU A 118 -13.65 -3.52 -20.00
N GLU A 119 -13.57 -3.63 -21.33
CA GLU A 119 -12.61 -2.84 -22.10
C GLU A 119 -13.18 -1.46 -22.42
N ARG A 120 -12.54 -0.42 -21.88
CA ARG A 120 -12.85 0.98 -22.20
C ARG A 120 -11.62 1.62 -22.82
N ALA A 121 -11.76 2.17 -24.03
CA ALA A 121 -10.65 2.74 -24.79
C ALA A 121 -9.44 1.78 -24.98
N GLY A 122 -9.70 0.47 -25.09
CA GLY A 122 -8.67 -0.56 -25.23
C GLY A 122 -7.89 -0.88 -23.93
N LEU A 123 -8.43 -0.48 -22.78
CA LEU A 123 -7.89 -0.81 -21.46
C LEU A 123 -8.88 -1.68 -20.69
N ASP A 124 -8.40 -2.79 -20.13
CA ASP A 124 -9.11 -3.50 -19.07
C ASP A 124 -9.28 -2.56 -17.86
N TRP A 125 -10.52 -2.14 -17.62
CA TRP A 125 -10.88 -1.20 -16.56
C TRP A 125 -10.74 -1.80 -15.16
N TYR A 126 -10.93 -3.11 -15.01
CA TYR A 126 -10.70 -3.79 -13.74
C TYR A 126 -9.22 -3.71 -13.37
N ALA A 127 -8.34 -4.12 -14.29
CA ALA A 127 -6.90 -4.11 -14.05
C ALA A 127 -6.37 -2.69 -13.79
N PHE A 128 -6.88 -1.70 -14.52
CA PHE A 128 -6.57 -0.29 -14.27
C PHE A 128 -6.99 0.14 -12.86
N THR A 129 -8.24 -0.13 -12.46
CA THR A 129 -8.78 0.36 -11.18
C THR A 129 -8.14 -0.30 -9.97
N VAL A 130 -7.82 -1.58 -10.03
CA VAL A 130 -7.12 -2.29 -8.95
C VAL A 130 -5.71 -1.71 -8.77
N ALA A 131 -4.95 -1.57 -9.85
CA ALA A 131 -3.60 -1.01 -9.79
C ALA A 131 -3.60 0.47 -9.36
N PHE A 132 -4.52 1.27 -9.90
CA PHE A 132 -4.67 2.68 -9.52
C PHE A 132 -4.97 2.82 -8.03
N LYS A 133 -5.97 2.09 -7.51
CA LYS A 133 -6.34 2.17 -6.10
C LYS A 133 -5.23 1.64 -5.19
N GLY A 134 -4.61 0.52 -5.55
CA GLY A 134 -3.49 -0.04 -4.79
C GLY A 134 -2.36 0.97 -4.66
N VAL A 135 -1.83 1.46 -5.79
CA VAL A 135 -0.73 2.43 -5.78
C VAL A 135 -1.10 3.74 -5.08
N LEU A 136 -2.34 4.23 -5.25
CA LEU A 136 -2.80 5.45 -4.60
C LEU A 136 -2.91 5.29 -3.08
N LEU A 137 -3.42 4.15 -2.60
CA LEU A 137 -3.64 3.90 -1.17
C LEU A 137 -2.33 3.60 -0.45
N GLU A 138 -1.47 2.74 -1.01
CA GLU A 138 -0.16 2.47 -0.39
C GLU A 138 0.77 3.68 -0.49
N GLY A 139 0.57 4.56 -1.48
CA GLY A 139 1.39 5.75 -1.65
C GLY A 139 0.99 6.96 -0.80
N LEU A 140 -0.11 6.90 -0.04
CA LEU A 140 -0.66 8.00 0.78
C LEU A 140 -0.13 7.97 2.21
#